data_AF-A0A127SS53-F1
#
_entry.id   AF-A0A127SS53-F1
#
_cell.length_a   1.000
_cell.length_b   1.000
_cell.length_c   1.000
_cell.angle_alpha   90.00
_cell.angle_beta   90.00
_cell.angle_gamma   90.00
#
_symmetry.space_group_name_H-M   'P 1'
#
loop_
_entity.id
_entity.type
_entity.pdbx_description
1 polymer ?
#
loop_
_entity_poly.entity_id
_entity_poly.type
_entity_poly.pdbx_seq_one_letter_code
_entity_poly.pdbx_strand_id
1 'polypeptide(L)'
;MISSQMPSLAMIELIFSLTLPISDRFMSKKDIAPQRLTREIVLRTALDMLNEEGIDSITTRKLAQRLGIKSPTLYWHFKNKSLLMEAMAETIINEHHLVS
;
A
#
# COMPACT_ATOMS: atom_id res chain seq x y z
N MET A 1 -5.88 -32.16 5.66
CA MET A 1 -5.25 -31.02 6.37
C MET A 1 -4.03 -30.57 5.55
N ILE A 2 -4.23 -29.63 4.63
CA ILE A 2 -3.11 -29.11 3.82
C ILE A 2 -2.55 -27.94 4.61
N SER A 3 -1.45 -28.19 5.32
CA SER A 3 -0.69 -27.15 6.02
C SER A 3 0.03 -26.34 4.95
N SER A 4 -0.58 -25.24 4.50
CA SER A 4 0.06 -24.26 3.62
C SER A 4 1.13 -23.52 4.41
N GLN A 5 2.34 -24.07 4.40
CA GLN A 5 3.57 -23.35 4.73
C GLN A 5 3.56 -22.02 3.95
N MET A 6 3.33 -20.92 4.67
CA MET A 6 3.53 -19.58 4.16
C MET A 6 5.02 -19.46 3.77
N PRO A 7 5.37 -19.06 2.54
CA PRO A 7 6.77 -18.86 2.19
C PRO A 7 7.37 -17.78 3.10
N SER A 8 8.60 -18.01 3.58
CA SER A 8 9.28 -17.06 4.45
C SER A 8 9.48 -15.72 3.73
N LEU A 9 9.50 -14.62 4.49
CA LEU A 9 9.66 -13.27 3.94
C LEU A 9 10.90 -13.14 3.03
N ALA A 10 11.98 -13.87 3.36
CA ALA A 10 13.20 -13.94 2.57
C ALA A 10 12.99 -14.57 1.18
N MET A 11 12.08 -15.55 1.07
CA MET A 11 11.77 -16.21 -0.19
C MET A 11 10.97 -15.29 -1.13
N ILE A 12 10.08 -14.47 -0.58
CA ILE A 12 9.30 -13.52 -1.39
C ILE A 12 10.20 -12.38 -1.89
N GLU A 13 11.10 -11.87 -1.07
CA GLU A 13 12.12 -10.88 -1.48
C GLU A 13 13.01 -11.40 -2.62
N LEU A 14 13.39 -12.69 -2.58
CA LEU A 14 14.18 -13.32 -3.64
C LEU A 14 13.39 -13.39 -4.97
N ILE A 15 12.12 -13.80 -4.92
CA ILE A 15 11.26 -13.89 -6.11
C ILE A 15 10.99 -12.49 -6.69
N PHE A 16 10.79 -11.48 -5.84
CA PHE A 16 10.60 -10.10 -6.27
C PHE A 16 11.88 -9.54 -6.94
N SER A 17 13.06 -9.79 -6.36
CA SER A 17 14.36 -9.40 -6.93
C SER A 17 14.65 -10.05 -8.30
N LEU A 18 14.16 -11.27 -8.53
CA LEU A 18 14.36 -12.00 -9.78
C LEU A 18 13.41 -11.58 -10.92
N THR A 19 12.27 -10.96 -10.58
CA THR A 19 11.24 -10.57 -11.56
C THR A 19 11.25 -9.08 -11.87
N LEU A 20 11.88 -8.26 -11.04
CA LEU A 20 12.06 -6.84 -11.29
C LEU A 20 13.17 -6.54 -12.33
N PRO A 21 12.98 -5.50 -13.18
CA PRO A 21 13.99 -5.06 -14.14
C PRO A 21 15.29 -4.68 -13.42
N ILE A 22 16.44 -5.00 -14.03
CA ILE A 22 17.79 -4.85 -13.44
C ILE A 22 18.05 -3.45 -12.88
N SER A 23 17.41 -2.42 -13.43
CA SER A 23 17.50 -1.04 -12.97
C SER A 23 17.07 -0.82 -11.51
N ASP A 24 16.24 -1.69 -10.94
CA ASP A 24 15.83 -1.61 -9.52
C ASP A 24 16.85 -2.27 -8.56
N ARG A 25 17.82 -3.04 -9.05
CA ARG A 25 18.80 -3.77 -8.22
C ARG A 25 19.88 -2.85 -7.60
N PHE A 26 19.88 -1.57 -7.96
CA PHE A 26 20.81 -0.55 -7.46
C PHE A 26 20.14 0.45 -6.51
N MET A 27 19.34 -0.03 -5.55
CA MET A 27 18.88 0.82 -4.45
C MET A 27 20.00 0.93 -3.41
N SER A 28 20.78 2.01 -3.52
CA SER A 28 21.86 2.36 -2.59
C SER A 28 21.29 2.61 -1.20
N LYS A 29 21.94 2.06 -0.18
CA LYS A 29 21.60 2.16 1.26
C LYS A 29 21.49 3.60 1.79
N LYS A 30 21.85 4.61 0.97
CA LYS A 30 21.91 6.04 1.31
C LYS A 30 20.68 6.85 0.85
N ASP A 31 19.87 6.34 -0.07
CA ASP A 31 18.68 7.05 -0.60
C ASP A 31 17.39 6.71 0.17
N ILE A 32 17.53 5.94 1.24
CA ILE A 32 16.43 5.34 1.98
C ILE A 32 16.61 5.68 3.45
N ALA A 33 16.25 6.91 3.84
CA ALA A 33 15.46 7.01 5.06
C ALA A 33 13.99 7.06 4.63
N PRO A 34 13.39 5.91 4.24
CA PRO A 34 11.99 5.92 3.88
C PRO A 34 11.26 6.06 5.21
N GLN A 35 10.22 6.88 5.28
CA GLN A 35 9.13 6.40 6.12
C GLN A 35 8.74 5.06 5.51
N ARG A 36 8.99 3.96 6.25
CA ARG A 36 8.59 2.62 5.82
C ARG A 36 7.14 2.73 5.37
N LEU A 37 6.83 2.32 4.14
CA LEU A 37 5.45 2.31 3.67
C LEU A 37 4.63 1.50 4.67
N THR A 38 3.70 2.16 5.35
CA THR A 38 2.80 1.52 6.32
C THR A 38 1.39 1.53 5.78
N ARG A 39 0.55 0.64 6.31
CA ARG A 39 -0.89 0.63 6.01
C ARG A 39 -1.54 1.99 6.31
N GLU A 40 -1.08 2.66 7.37
CA GLU A 40 -1.54 3.99 7.77
C GLU A 40 -1.18 5.08 6.76
N ILE A 41 0.06 5.10 6.24
CA ILE A 41 0.47 6.08 5.21
C ILE A 41 -0.37 5.91 3.94
N VAL A 42 -0.58 4.65 3.53
CA VAL A 42 -1.42 4.33 2.36
C VAL A 42 -2.86 4.82 2.58
N LEU A 43 -3.42 4.58 3.76
CA LEU A 43 -4.79 4.94 4.10
C LEU A 43 -4.98 6.45 4.16
N ARG A 44 -4.07 7.17 4.83
CA ARG A 44 -4.07 8.64 4.89
C ARG A 44 -3.99 9.25 3.49
N THR A 45 -3.08 8.76 2.65
CA THR A 45 -2.96 9.26 1.27
C THR A 45 -4.23 9.02 0.45
N ALA A 46 -4.93 7.91 0.68
CA ALA A 46 -6.21 7.63 0.03
C ALA A 46 -7.33 8.56 0.53
N LEU A 47 -7.35 8.91 1.81
CA LEU A 47 -8.27 9.90 2.38
C LEU A 47 -7.96 11.31 1.88
N ASP A 48 -6.69 11.68 1.72
CA ASP A 48 -6.30 12.96 1.11
C ASP A 48 -6.80 13.04 -0.34
N MET A 49 -6.64 11.96 -1.12
CA MET A 49 -7.19 11.87 -2.48
C MET A 49 -8.73 11.97 -2.49
N LEU A 50 -9.41 11.39 -1.50
CA LEU A 50 -10.87 11.52 -1.38
C LEU A 50 -11.28 12.99 -1.23
N ASN A 51 -10.60 13.72 -0.34
CA ASN A 51 -10.89 15.10 -0.03
C ASN A 51 -10.59 16.04 -1.20
N GLU A 52 -9.50 15.78 -1.93
CA GLU A 52 -9.07 16.62 -3.05
C GLU A 52 -9.82 16.34 -4.36
N GLU A 53 -10.10 15.08 -4.63
CA GLU A 53 -10.47 14.62 -5.98
C GLU A 53 -11.79 13.84 -6.03
N GLY A 54 -12.38 13.55 -4.87
CA GLY A 54 -13.62 12.80 -4.76
C GLY A 54 -13.45 11.28 -4.92
N ILE A 55 -14.52 10.55 -4.58
CA ILE A 55 -14.54 9.09 -4.44
C ILE A 55 -14.23 8.34 -5.75
N ASP A 56 -14.69 8.88 -6.89
CA ASP A 56 -14.54 8.25 -8.20
C ASP A 56 -13.08 8.22 -8.67
N SER A 57 -12.27 9.14 -8.16
CA SER A 57 -10.86 9.26 -8.49
C SER A 57 -10.00 8.14 -7.87
N ILE A 58 -10.52 7.45 -6.84
CA ILE A 58 -9.74 6.50 -6.05
C ILE A 58 -9.57 5.20 -6.81
N THR A 59 -8.33 4.96 -7.22
CA THR A 59 -7.90 3.70 -7.84
C THR A 59 -6.56 3.27 -7.25
N THR A 60 -6.31 1.96 -7.18
CA THR A 60 -5.03 1.42 -6.69
C THR A 60 -3.85 1.91 -7.52
N ARG A 61 -4.03 2.09 -8.83
CA ARG A 61 -2.99 2.63 -9.72
C ARG A 61 -2.63 4.07 -9.37
N LYS A 62 -3.63 4.94 -9.21
CA LYS A 62 -3.42 6.35 -8.90
C LYS A 62 -2.83 6.54 -7.50
N LEU A 63 -3.30 5.75 -6.53
CA LEU A 63 -2.74 5.74 -5.19
C LEU A 63 -1.27 5.30 -5.18
N ALA A 64 -0.92 4.23 -5.90
CA ALA A 64 0.47 3.81 -6.04
C ALA A 64 1.34 4.89 -6.69
N GLN A 65 0.84 5.54 -7.74
CA GLN A 65 1.52 6.66 -8.38
C GLN A 65 1.76 7.82 -7.42
N ARG A 66 0.74 8.21 -6.63
CA ARG A 66 0.83 9.31 -5.66
C ARG A 66 1.80 9.00 -4.51
N LEU A 67 1.89 7.73 -4.11
CA LEU A 67 2.86 7.23 -3.14
C LEU A 67 4.28 7.04 -3.70
N GLY A 68 4.48 7.20 -5.02
CA GLY A 68 5.78 6.96 -5.67
C GLY A 68 6.21 5.49 -5.67
N ILE A 69 5.25 4.55 -5.59
CA ILE A 69 5.52 3.10 -5.53
C ILE A 69 4.92 2.38 -6.74
N LYS A 70 5.37 1.14 -6.97
CA LYS A 70 4.75 0.27 -7.98
C LYS A 70 3.45 -0.34 -7.43
N SER A 71 2.46 -0.53 -8.30
CA SER A 71 1.17 -1.13 -7.93
C SER A 71 1.29 -2.47 -7.16
N PRO A 72 2.19 -3.41 -7.51
CA PRO A 72 2.42 -4.63 -6.72
C PRO A 72 2.72 -4.37 -5.25
N THR A 73 3.51 -3.34 -4.93
CA THR A 73 3.86 -2.97 -3.55
C THR A 73 2.65 -2.53 -2.74
N LEU A 74 1.69 -1.83 -3.36
CA LEU A 74 0.44 -1.43 -2.71
C LEU A 74 -0.41 -2.63 -2.27
N TYR A 75 -0.39 -3.72 -3.05
CA TYR A 75 -1.19 -4.92 -2.78
C TYR A 75 -0.80 -5.68 -1.49
N TRP A 76 0.41 -5.44 -0.97
CA TRP A 76 0.85 -5.96 0.33
C TRP A 76 0.10 -5.30 1.50
N HIS A 77 -0.30 -4.05 1.33
CA HIS A 77 -1.08 -3.32 2.34
C HIS A 77 -2.58 -3.49 2.14
N PHE A 78 -3.04 -3.46 0.88
CA PHE A 78 -4.46 -3.63 0.53
C PHE A 78 -4.61 -4.51 -0.70
N LYS A 79 -5.12 -5.73 -0.50
CA LYS A 79 -5.23 -6.75 -1.56
C LYS A 79 -6.13 -6.33 -2.73
N ASN A 80 -7.05 -5.40 -2.52
CA ASN A 80 -7.93 -4.87 -3.56
C ASN A 80 -8.50 -3.50 -3.15
N LYS A 81 -9.16 -2.82 -4.11
CA LYS A 81 -9.82 -1.52 -3.86
C LYS A 81 -10.89 -1.63 -2.78
N SER A 82 -11.69 -2.70 -2.74
CA SER A 82 -12.77 -2.83 -1.75
C SER A 82 -12.27 -2.79 -0.30
N LEU A 83 -11.19 -3.52 0.00
CA LEU A 83 -10.57 -3.51 1.34
C LEU A 83 -9.94 -2.17 1.72
N LEU A 84 -9.47 -1.39 0.72
CA LEU A 84 -9.02 -0.02 0.96
C LEU A 84 -10.20 0.87 1.31
N MET A 85 -11.28 0.79 0.53
CA MET A 85 -12.50 1.58 0.73
C MET A 85 -13.17 1.26 2.07
N GLU A 86 -13.19 0.00 2.47
CA GLU A 86 -13.69 -0.44 3.79
C GLU A 86 -12.89 0.21 4.93
N ALA A 87 -11.55 0.15 4.87
CA ALA A 87 -10.71 0.78 5.88
C ALA A 87 -10.87 2.32 5.91
N MET A 88 -11.07 2.96 4.76
CA MET A 88 -11.37 4.39 4.69
C MET A 88 -12.71 4.72 5.37
N ALA A 89 -13.75 3.95 5.06
CA ALA A 89 -15.06 4.12 5.67
C ALA A 89 -15.01 3.92 7.19
N GLU A 90 -14.33 2.87 7.66
CA GLU A 90 -14.12 2.61 9.09
C GLU A 90 -13.40 3.78 9.77
N THR A 91 -12.35 4.32 9.14
CA THR A 91 -11.60 5.47 9.69
C THR A 91 -12.49 6.70 9.83
N ILE A 92 -13.26 7.03 8.79
CA ILE A 92 -14.17 8.18 8.81
C ILE A 92 -15.24 8.02 9.90
N ILE A 93 -15.86 6.84 10.01
CA ILE A 93 -16.87 6.56 11.02
C ILE A 93 -16.29 6.71 12.42
N ASN A 94 -15.09 6.17 12.65
CA ASN A 94 -14.43 6.23 13.95
C ASN A 94 -14.02 7.66 14.33
N GLU A 95 -13.55 8.47 13.37
CA GLU A 95 -13.25 9.88 13.60
C GLU A 95 -14.51 10.67 13.98
N HIS A 96 -15.63 10.43 13.29
CA HIS A 96 -16.90 11.10 13.60
C HIS A 96 -17.51 10.68 14.94
N HIS A 97 -17.27 9.46 15.42
CA HIS A 97 -17.78 9.00 16.72
C HIS A 97 -17.01 9.57 17.92
N LEU A 98 -15.83 10.15 17.72
CA LEU A 98 -15.04 10.78 18.78
C LEU A 98 -15.39 12.27 19.02
N VAL A 99 -16.29 12.84 18.21
CA VAL A 99 -16.70 14.26 18.27
C VAL A 99 -18.19 14.42 18.63
N SER A 100 -18.81 13.40 19.23
CA SER A 100 -20.16 13.47 19.83
C SER A 100 -20.12 13.09 21.29
#